data_AF-A0A7T7ZWA6-F1
#
_entry.id   AF-A0A7T7ZWA6-F1
#
_cell.length_a   1.000
_cell.length_b   1.000
_cell.length_c   1.000
_cell.angle_alpha   90.00
_cell.angle_beta   90.00
_cell.angle_gamma   90.00
#
_symmetry.space_group_name_H-M   'P 1'
#
loop_
_entity.id
_entity.type
_entity.pdbx_description
1 polymer ?
#
loop_
_entity_poly.entity_id
_entity_poly.type
_entity_poly.pdbx_seq_one_letter_code
_entity_poly.pdbx_strand_id
1 'polypeptide(L)'
;MVNNIIKKANKYISNQEYRLRVNSKLGLYNNMDDKKFIEKMFKATMDYPLNLENPKSFNEKLQWLKLYDRNPLYTKLVDKYKVREYISEKIGEDYLIPLLGVWDDPEEIDFDSLPNKFVLKCNHNSGLGMCICTDKSKIDIKK
;
A
#
# COMPACT_ATOMS: atom_id res chain seq x y z
N MET A 1 -16.50 23.80 14.62
CA MET A 1 -15.26 23.68 13.81
C MET A 1 -14.02 24.17 14.57
N VAL A 2 -14.04 25.39 15.13
CA VAL A 2 -12.93 26.03 15.89
C VAL A 2 -12.40 25.17 17.04
N ASN A 3 -13.28 24.59 17.87
CA ASN A 3 -12.86 23.75 19.00
C ASN A 3 -12.04 22.51 18.59
N ASN A 4 -12.24 21.98 17.38
CA ASN A 4 -11.48 20.82 16.90
C ASN A 4 -10.08 21.22 16.43
N ILE A 5 -9.93 22.42 15.86
CA ILE A 5 -8.65 22.98 15.44
C ILE A 5 -7.78 23.24 16.68
N ILE A 6 -8.34 23.88 17.71
CA ILE A 6 -7.63 24.15 18.97
C ILE A 6 -7.16 22.83 19.62
N LYS A 7 -8.03 21.81 19.68
CA LYS A 7 -7.66 20.48 20.20
C LYS A 7 -6.48 19.85 19.44
N LYS A 8 -6.49 19.91 18.11
CA LYS A 8 -5.39 19.38 17.27
C LYS A 8 -4.11 20.19 17.44
N ALA A 9 -4.19 21.51 17.52
CA ALA A 9 -3.05 22.39 17.76
C ALA A 9 -2.39 22.11 19.12
N ASN A 10 -3.20 22.01 20.18
CA ASN A 10 -2.72 21.64 21.51
C ASN A 10 -2.03 20.26 21.48
N LYS A 11 -2.63 19.26 20.82
CA LYS A 11 -2.05 17.92 20.69
C LYS A 11 -0.73 17.93 19.90
N TYR A 12 -0.62 18.77 18.88
CA TYR A 12 0.62 18.94 18.10
C TYR A 12 1.76 19.53 18.95
N ILE A 13 1.44 20.45 19.84
CA ILE A 13 2.44 21.04 20.74
C ILE A 13 2.83 20.05 21.84
N SER A 14 1.85 19.42 22.50
CA SER A 14 2.06 18.63 23.71
C SER A 14 2.48 17.17 23.47
N ASN A 15 2.22 16.60 22.30
CA ASN A 15 2.51 15.19 22.03
C ASN A 15 3.52 15.04 20.88
N GLN A 16 4.76 14.67 21.24
CA GLN A 16 5.86 14.54 20.28
C GLN A 16 5.61 13.47 19.21
N GLU A 17 4.92 12.38 19.54
CA GLU A 17 4.61 11.30 18.60
C GLU A 17 3.54 11.71 17.58
N TYR A 18 2.54 12.47 18.04
CA TYR A 18 1.54 13.06 17.18
C TYR A 18 2.17 14.09 16.24
N ARG A 19 3.05 14.95 16.76
CA ARG A 19 3.84 15.89 15.97
C ARG A 19 4.71 15.18 14.94
N LEU A 20 5.40 14.10 15.33
CA LEU A 20 6.21 13.27 14.42
C LEU A 20 5.37 12.76 13.25
N ARG A 21 4.20 12.17 13.52
CA ARG A 21 3.29 11.66 12.48
C ARG A 21 2.79 12.76 11.55
N VAL A 22 2.44 13.93 12.09
CA VAL A 22 2.01 15.08 11.28
C VAL A 22 3.15 15.55 10.38
N ASN A 23 4.33 15.77 10.94
CA ASN A 23 5.50 16.26 10.21
C ASN A 23 5.99 15.26 9.14
N SER A 24 5.88 13.96 9.42
CA SER A 24 6.14 12.90 8.43
C SER A 24 5.20 13.01 7.23
N LYS A 25 3.90 13.21 7.44
CA LYS A 25 2.95 13.41 6.34
C LYS A 25 3.20 14.69 5.53
N LEU A 26 3.78 15.70 6.16
CA LEU A 26 4.19 16.95 5.51
C LEU A 26 5.56 16.83 4.80
N GLY A 27 6.19 15.66 4.81
CA GLY A 27 7.48 15.43 4.13
C GLY A 27 8.70 16.01 4.84
N LEU A 28 8.56 16.51 6.07
CA LEU A 28 9.65 17.16 6.82
C LEU A 28 10.81 16.21 7.19
N TYR A 29 10.61 14.90 7.02
CA TYR A 29 11.63 13.88 7.29
C TYR A 29 12.07 13.11 6.05
N ASN A 30 11.74 13.56 4.83
CA ASN A 30 12.09 12.85 3.59
C ASN A 30 13.60 12.66 3.38
N ASN A 31 14.42 13.51 3.99
CA ASN A 31 15.88 13.43 3.93
C ASN A 31 16.50 12.77 5.18
N MET A 32 15.69 12.22 6.08
CA MET A 32 16.19 11.47 7.23
C MET A 32 16.62 10.08 6.79
N ASP A 33 17.72 9.58 7.36
CA ASP A 33 18.13 8.19 7.21
C ASP A 33 16.97 7.22 7.53
N ASP A 34 16.76 6.22 6.66
CA ASP A 34 15.62 5.29 6.71
C ASP A 34 15.54 4.56 8.06
N LYS A 35 16.68 4.09 8.58
CA LYS A 35 16.72 3.38 9.86
C LYS A 35 16.26 4.29 10.99
N LYS A 36 16.81 5.50 11.09
CA LYS A 36 16.41 6.49 12.11
C LYS A 36 14.93 6.87 11.99
N PHE A 37 14.43 7.05 10.78
CA PHE A 37 13.04 7.38 10.54
C PHE A 37 12.11 6.24 10.98
N ILE A 38 12.43 5.01 10.58
CA ILE A 38 11.67 3.80 10.93
C ILE A 38 11.65 3.56 12.45
N GLU A 39 12.78 3.69 13.15
CA GLU A 39 12.84 3.56 14.62
C GLU A 39 11.92 4.56 15.32
N LYS A 40 11.96 5.83 14.91
CA LYS A 40 11.09 6.89 15.47
C LYS A 40 9.61 6.63 15.19
N MET A 41 9.28 6.30 13.94
CA MET A 41 7.89 6.03 13.54
C MET A 41 7.33 4.78 14.20
N PHE A 42 8.16 3.74 14.35
CA PHE A 42 7.79 2.51 15.03
C PHE A 42 7.46 2.78 16.49
N LYS A 43 8.36 3.43 17.25
CA LYS A 43 8.10 3.77 18.65
C LYS A 43 6.83 4.60 18.81
N ALA A 44 6.64 5.61 17.96
CA ALA A 44 5.45 6.44 18.00
C ALA A 44 4.15 5.67 17.69
N THR A 45 4.22 4.59 16.91
CA THR A 45 3.04 3.83 16.47
C THR A 45 2.72 2.65 17.40
N MET A 46 3.76 1.97 17.87
CA MET A 46 3.68 0.73 18.64
C MET A 46 3.80 0.95 20.15
N ASP A 47 4.26 2.13 20.56
CA ASP A 47 4.53 2.52 21.95
C ASP A 47 5.61 1.67 22.67
N TYR A 48 6.51 1.02 21.92
CA TYR A 48 7.74 0.41 22.45
C TYR A 48 8.89 0.55 21.44
N PRO A 49 10.16 0.53 21.88
CA PRO A 49 11.30 0.73 20.97
C PRO A 49 11.46 -0.46 20.03
N LEU A 50 11.86 -0.17 18.79
CA LEU A 50 12.12 -1.19 17.78
C LEU A 50 13.44 -1.91 18.09
N ASN A 51 13.41 -3.24 18.25
CA ASN A 51 14.62 -4.06 18.31
C ASN A 51 14.95 -4.67 16.93
N LEU A 52 15.96 -4.11 16.24
CA LEU A 52 16.44 -4.62 14.95
C LEU A 52 17.52 -5.71 15.09
N GLU A 53 18.15 -5.84 16.26
CA GLU A 53 19.20 -6.85 16.49
C GLU A 53 18.57 -8.23 16.73
N ASN A 54 17.46 -8.27 17.45
CA ASN A 54 16.71 -9.49 17.74
C ASN A 54 15.19 -9.23 17.65
N PRO A 55 14.63 -9.05 16.43
CA PRO A 55 13.22 -8.75 16.23
C PRO A 55 12.35 -9.95 16.63
N LYS A 56 11.44 -9.75 17.59
CA LYS A 56 10.58 -10.82 18.13
C LYS A 56 9.17 -10.75 17.56
N SER A 57 8.59 -9.56 17.55
CA SER A 57 7.21 -9.36 17.10
C SER A 57 7.11 -9.35 15.57
N PHE A 58 5.90 -9.60 15.06
CA PHE A 58 5.60 -9.46 13.64
C PHE A 58 5.96 -8.05 13.11
N ASN A 59 5.62 -7.01 13.87
CA ASN A 59 5.88 -5.63 13.46
C ASN A 59 7.37 -5.30 13.43
N GLU A 60 8.16 -5.82 14.37
CA GLU A 60 9.63 -5.65 14.38
C GLU A 60 10.26 -6.35 13.17
N LYS A 61 9.85 -7.60 12.91
CA LYS A 61 10.31 -8.38 11.74
C LYS A 61 9.98 -7.67 10.44
N LEU A 62 8.79 -7.08 10.31
CA LEU A 62 8.43 -6.28 9.13
C LEU A 62 9.34 -5.06 8.94
N GLN A 63 9.71 -4.35 10.00
CA GLN A 63 10.65 -3.22 9.86
C GLN A 63 12.06 -3.68 9.50
N TRP A 64 12.50 -4.82 10.05
CA TRP A 64 13.77 -5.43 9.68
C TRP A 64 13.81 -5.77 8.20
N LEU A 65 12.77 -6.42 7.67
CA LEU A 65 12.66 -6.76 6.24
C LEU A 65 12.74 -5.52 5.36
N LYS A 66 12.05 -4.43 5.71
CA LYS A 66 12.11 -3.17 4.97
C LYS A 66 13.52 -2.59 4.85
N LEU A 67 14.32 -2.71 5.90
CA LEU A 67 15.66 -2.12 5.95
C LEU A 67 16.70 -3.00 5.25
N TYR A 68 16.62 -4.31 5.45
CA TYR A 68 17.73 -5.22 5.16
C TYR A 68 17.43 -6.27 4.09
N ASP A 69 16.16 -6.60 3.84
CA ASP A 69 15.77 -7.66 2.91
C ASP A 69 15.33 -7.08 1.56
N ARG A 70 16.32 -6.63 0.78
CA ARG A 70 16.13 -6.02 -0.54
C ARG A 70 16.11 -7.07 -1.66
N ASN A 71 15.22 -8.06 -1.57
CA ASN A 71 15.12 -9.11 -2.56
C ASN A 71 14.43 -8.60 -3.86
N PRO A 72 15.10 -8.64 -5.04
CA PRO A 72 14.51 -8.21 -6.31
C PRO A 72 13.25 -8.99 -6.70
N LEU A 73 13.10 -10.22 -6.22
CA LEU A 73 11.91 -11.04 -6.47
C LEU A 73 10.63 -10.37 -5.95
N TYR A 74 10.71 -9.58 -4.88
CA TYR A 74 9.55 -8.92 -4.28
C TYR A 74 8.84 -8.00 -5.26
N THR A 75 9.58 -7.31 -6.14
CA THR A 75 8.97 -6.48 -7.19
C THR A 75 8.08 -7.30 -8.12
N LYS A 76 8.48 -8.53 -8.48
CA LYS A 76 7.66 -9.45 -9.28
C LYS A 76 6.44 -9.94 -8.48
N LEU A 77 6.62 -10.26 -7.19
CA LEU A 77 5.57 -10.84 -6.36
C LEU A 77 4.46 -9.85 -5.97
N VAL A 78 4.78 -8.55 -5.86
CA VAL A 78 3.77 -7.51 -5.52
C VAL A 78 3.00 -7.01 -6.74
N ASP A 79 3.51 -7.22 -7.94
CA ASP A 79 2.85 -6.86 -9.20
C ASP A 79 1.76 -7.89 -9.51
N LYS A 80 0.49 -7.46 -9.43
CA LYS A 80 -0.68 -8.35 -9.62
C LYS A 80 -0.77 -9.03 -10.98
N TYR A 81 -0.07 -8.50 -11.98
CA TYR A 81 -0.01 -9.11 -13.31
C TYR A 81 1.23 -10.01 -13.44
N LYS A 82 2.43 -9.49 -13.18
CA LYS A 82 3.68 -10.27 -13.34
C LYS A 82 3.80 -11.46 -12.40
N VAL A 83 3.15 -11.41 -11.24
CA VAL A 83 3.11 -12.56 -10.32
C VAL A 83 2.42 -13.79 -10.95
N ARG A 84 1.55 -13.59 -11.94
CA ARG A 84 0.83 -14.69 -12.60
C ARG A 84 1.77 -15.64 -13.33
N GLU A 85 2.75 -15.10 -14.05
CA GLU A 85 3.81 -15.90 -14.70
C GLU A 85 4.60 -16.69 -13.65
N TYR A 86 4.99 -16.05 -12.54
CA TYR A 86 5.68 -16.74 -11.45
C TYR A 86 4.87 -17.91 -10.87
N ILE A 87 3.55 -17.73 -10.70
CA ILE A 87 2.66 -18.79 -10.20
C ILE A 87 2.54 -19.92 -11.23
N SER A 88 2.30 -19.58 -12.50
CA SER A 88 2.21 -20.53 -13.63
C SER A 88 3.44 -21.45 -13.66
N GLU A 89 4.64 -20.86 -13.64
CA GLU A 89 5.90 -21.61 -13.65
C GLU A 89 6.15 -22.47 -12.40
N LYS A 90 5.66 -22.03 -11.23
CA LYS A 90 5.98 -22.67 -9.95
C LYS A 90 5.00 -23.77 -9.53
N ILE A 91 3.72 -23.53 -9.73
CA ILE A 91 2.65 -24.41 -9.25
C ILE A 91 1.56 -24.68 -10.29
N GLY A 92 1.66 -24.09 -11.48
CA GLY A 92 0.72 -24.30 -12.58
C GLY A 92 -0.38 -23.23 -12.66
N GLU A 93 -0.94 -23.09 -13.86
CA GLU A 93 -1.96 -22.08 -14.19
C GLU A 93 -3.32 -22.36 -13.57
N ASP A 94 -3.60 -23.60 -13.18
CA ASP A 94 -4.87 -24.00 -12.58
C ASP A 94 -5.17 -23.27 -11.25
N TYR A 95 -4.14 -22.70 -10.62
CA TYR A 95 -4.26 -21.89 -9.41
C TYR A 95 -4.55 -20.40 -9.68
N LEU A 96 -4.51 -19.98 -10.94
CA LEU A 96 -4.78 -18.60 -11.34
C LEU A 96 -6.27 -18.40 -11.60
N ILE A 97 -6.84 -17.38 -10.97
CA ILE A 97 -8.18 -16.92 -11.33
C ILE A 97 -8.22 -16.38 -12.77
N PRO A 98 -9.39 -16.45 -13.45
CA PRO A 98 -9.56 -15.89 -14.79
C PRO A 98 -9.13 -14.43 -14.86
N LEU A 99 -8.40 -14.09 -15.91
CA LEU A 99 -8.00 -12.72 -16.23
C LEU A 99 -8.87 -12.23 -17.37
N LEU A 100 -9.66 -11.18 -17.12
CA LEU A 100 -10.58 -10.63 -18.12
C LEU A 100 -9.86 -9.79 -19.17
N GLY A 101 -8.78 -9.12 -18.79
CA GLY A 101 -7.94 -8.32 -19.67
C GLY A 101 -6.85 -7.57 -18.92
N VAL A 102 -5.93 -6.97 -19.68
CA VAL A 102 -4.80 -6.16 -19.22
C VAL A 102 -4.63 -5.04 -20.23
N TRP A 103 -4.45 -3.82 -19.72
CA TRP A 103 -4.34 -2.61 -20.53
C TRP A 103 -3.30 -1.70 -19.89
N ASP A 104 -2.55 -0.98 -20.72
CA ASP A 104 -1.60 0.04 -20.27
C ASP A 104 -2.29 1.41 -20.17
N ASP A 105 -3.33 1.65 -20.97
CA ASP A 105 -4.14 2.87 -20.97
C ASP A 105 -5.61 2.58 -20.60
N PRO A 106 -6.25 3.33 -19.68
CA PRO A 106 -7.67 3.18 -19.38
C PRO A 106 -8.61 3.42 -20.58
N GLU A 107 -8.21 4.18 -21.60
CA GLU A 107 -9.00 4.42 -22.81
C GLU A 107 -9.08 3.19 -23.73
N GLU A 108 -8.18 2.22 -23.57
CA GLU A 108 -8.18 0.96 -24.34
C GLU A 108 -9.21 -0.06 -23.81
N ILE A 109 -9.84 0.23 -22.68
CA ILE A 109 -10.77 -0.70 -22.02
C ILE A 109 -12.12 -0.68 -22.75
N ASP A 110 -12.41 -1.75 -23.48
CA ASP A 110 -13.76 -2.03 -23.99
C ASP A 110 -14.67 -2.54 -22.86
N PHE A 111 -15.40 -1.62 -22.23
CA PHE A 111 -16.35 -1.94 -21.15
C PHE A 111 -17.55 -2.77 -21.63
N ASP A 112 -17.89 -2.77 -22.91
CA ASP A 112 -19.00 -3.57 -23.44
C ASP A 112 -18.64 -5.06 -23.45
N SER A 113 -17.37 -5.38 -23.70
CA SER A 113 -16.83 -6.75 -23.61
C SER A 113 -16.79 -7.32 -22.19
N LEU A 114 -16.77 -6.46 -21.16
CA LEU A 114 -16.67 -6.90 -19.77
C LEU A 114 -18.01 -7.47 -19.24
N PRO A 115 -17.97 -8.48 -18.35
CA PRO A 115 -19.18 -9.03 -17.72
C PRO A 115 -19.92 -7.97 -16.88
N ASN A 116 -21.15 -8.28 -16.44
CA ASN A 116 -21.90 -7.33 -15.61
C ASN A 116 -21.25 -7.06 -14.23
N LYS A 117 -20.34 -7.95 -13.80
CA LYS A 117 -19.60 -7.85 -12.52
C LYS A 117 -18.13 -8.14 -12.75
N PHE A 118 -17.26 -7.23 -12.32
CA PHE A 118 -15.81 -7.37 -12.47
C PHE A 118 -15.05 -6.53 -11.44
N VAL A 119 -13.74 -6.74 -11.36
CA VAL A 119 -12.84 -5.93 -10.55
C VAL A 119 -11.70 -5.46 -11.44
N LEU A 120 -11.53 -4.14 -11.57
CA LEU A 120 -10.39 -3.51 -12.24
C LEU A 120 -9.41 -3.01 -11.19
N LYS A 121 -8.13 -3.27 -11.38
CA LYS A 121 -7.05 -2.90 -10.45
C LYS A 121 -5.80 -2.54 -11.25
N CYS A 122 -5.12 -1.45 -10.87
CA CYS A 122 -3.73 -1.29 -11.28
C CYS A 122 -2.87 -2.40 -10.67
N ASN A 123 -1.81 -2.78 -11.37
CA ASN A 123 -0.89 -3.83 -10.93
C ASN A 123 -0.16 -3.49 -9.62
N HIS A 124 0.27 -2.23 -9.45
CA HIS A 124 1.18 -1.78 -8.39
C HIS A 124 0.48 -1.26 -7.11
N ASN A 125 -0.83 -0.98 -7.18
CA ASN A 125 -1.51 -0.24 -6.10
C ASN A 125 -1.98 -1.12 -4.92
N SER A 126 -2.36 -0.47 -3.83
CA SER A 126 -3.16 -1.09 -2.77
C SER A 126 -4.23 -0.11 -2.29
N GLY A 127 -5.44 -0.62 -2.06
CA GLY A 127 -6.60 0.21 -1.69
C GLY A 127 -7.12 1.07 -2.85
N LEU A 128 -6.59 2.29 -2.98
CA LEU A 128 -7.01 3.26 -4.00
C LEU A 128 -6.56 2.82 -5.41
N GLY A 129 -7.34 3.18 -6.44
CA GLY A 129 -7.10 2.76 -7.83
C GLY A 129 -7.66 1.37 -8.16
N MET A 130 -8.61 0.89 -7.37
CA MET A 130 -9.41 -0.31 -7.65
C MET A 130 -10.85 0.10 -7.92
N CYS A 131 -11.45 -0.44 -8.98
CA CYS A 131 -12.87 -0.35 -9.25
C CYS A 131 -13.51 -1.73 -9.02
N ILE A 132 -14.56 -1.78 -8.19
CA ILE A 132 -15.36 -2.99 -7.99
C ILE A 132 -16.71 -2.74 -8.63
N CYS A 133 -16.94 -3.37 -9.78
CA CYS A 133 -18.22 -3.34 -10.48
C CYS A 133 -19.11 -4.46 -9.98
N THR A 134 -20.18 -4.13 -9.26
CA THR A 134 -21.24 -5.09 -8.88
C THR A 134 -22.46 -5.03 -9.79
N ASP A 135 -22.55 -3.98 -10.62
CA ASP A 135 -23.60 -3.72 -11.59
C ASP A 135 -23.06 -2.72 -12.64
N LYS A 136 -22.88 -3.18 -13.88
CA LYS A 136 -22.24 -2.39 -14.95
C LYS A 136 -23.07 -1.16 -15.35
N SER A 137 -24.38 -1.19 -15.12
CA SER A 137 -25.29 -0.07 -15.42
C SER A 137 -25.06 1.16 -14.53
N LYS A 138 -24.36 1.00 -13.41
CA LYS A 138 -24.10 2.06 -12.42
C LYS A 138 -22.70 2.66 -12.51
N ILE A 139 -21.88 2.18 -13.44
CA ILE A 139 -20.56 2.77 -13.67
C ILE A 139 -20.73 4.08 -14.44
N ASP A 140 -20.14 5.14 -13.89
CA ASP A 140 -19.94 6.40 -14.59
C ASP A 140 -18.71 6.28 -15.51
N ILE A 141 -18.96 5.94 -16.77
CA ILE A 141 -17.92 5.88 -17.81
C ILE A 141 -17.94 7.24 -18.51
N LYS A 142 -16.92 8.06 -18.28
CA LYS A 142 -16.71 9.25 -19.10
C LYS A 142 -16.26 8.79 -20.48
N LYS A 143 -17.06 9.12 -21.49
CA LYS A 143 -16.67 9.04 -22.89
C LYS A 143 -15.79 10.22 -23.27
#